data_AF-A0A0L6W4B7-F1
#
_entry.id   AF-A0A0L6W4B7-F1
#
_cell.length_a   1.000
_cell.length_b   1.000
_cell.length_c   1.000
_cell.angle_alpha   90.00
_cell.angle_beta   90.00
_cell.angle_gamma   90.00
#
_symmetry.space_group_name_H-M   'P 1'
#
loop_
_entity.id
_entity.type
_entity.pdbx_description
1 polymer ?
#
loop_
_entity_poly.entity_id
_entity_poly.type
_entity_poly.pdbx_seq_one_letter_code
_entity_poly.pdbx_strand_id
1 'polypeptide(L)'
;MSLTMLEGSTQLDRAKLAKDLTFEEWMRLTDDEKRYVYKSVWNPRRPEIGAATREEILKKFRESLPVPDEDIIMLRYDYFGACVGAIHIVLKNPTHKIPSHFAWLPVNKGVLKGDRIKWRWSL
;
A
#
# COMPACT_ATOMS: atom_id res chain seq x y z
N MET A 1 -4.14 -45.34 -8.26
CA MET A 1 -4.81 -44.31 -9.09
C MET A 1 -6.10 -43.97 -8.37
N SER A 2 -6.36 -42.78 -7.85
CA SER A 2 -6.05 -41.45 -8.39
C SER A 2 -5.87 -40.43 -7.25
N LEU A 3 -4.91 -39.52 -7.40
CA LEU A 3 -4.85 -38.27 -6.63
C LEU A 3 -5.84 -37.30 -7.26
N THR A 4 -6.92 -36.99 -6.57
CA THR A 4 -7.80 -35.88 -6.92
C THR A 4 -7.10 -34.59 -6.51
N MET A 5 -6.42 -33.94 -7.45
CA MET A 5 -5.89 -32.60 -7.28
C MET A 5 -7.08 -31.65 -7.14
N LEU A 6 -7.23 -31.03 -5.97
CA LEU A 6 -8.13 -29.90 -5.73
C LEU A 6 -7.59 -28.68 -6.49
N GLU A 7 -7.89 -28.58 -7.78
CA GLU A 7 -7.72 -27.33 -8.53
C GLU A 7 -8.87 -26.38 -8.19
N GLY A 8 -8.77 -25.76 -7.01
CA GLY A 8 -9.52 -24.55 -6.69
C GLY A 8 -8.96 -23.39 -7.48
N SER A 9 -9.18 -23.34 -8.80
CA SER A 9 -8.91 -22.14 -9.57
C SER A 9 -9.94 -21.07 -9.17
N THR A 10 -9.55 -20.17 -8.27
CA THR A 10 -10.32 -18.94 -8.02
C THR A 10 -10.21 -18.08 -9.27
N GLN A 11 -11.17 -18.23 -10.17
CA GLN A 11 -11.28 -17.39 -11.34
C GLN A 11 -11.34 -15.92 -10.88
N LEU A 12 -10.31 -15.16 -11.23
CA LEU A 12 -10.15 -13.77 -10.82
C LEU A 12 -11.26 -12.90 -11.44
N ASP A 13 -12.26 -12.50 -10.66
CA ASP A 13 -13.27 -11.54 -11.10
C ASP A 13 -12.71 -10.12 -11.11
N ARG A 14 -12.02 -9.82 -12.20
CA ARG A 14 -11.33 -8.54 -12.44
C ARG A 14 -12.24 -7.32 -12.39
N ALA A 15 -13.50 -7.46 -12.80
CA ALA A 15 -14.46 -6.36 -12.80
C ALA A 15 -14.84 -5.98 -11.36
N LYS A 16 -15.04 -6.98 -10.50
CA LYS A 16 -15.34 -6.79 -9.07
C LYS A 16 -14.18 -6.15 -8.30
N LEU A 17 -12.95 -6.28 -8.79
CA LEU A 17 -11.74 -5.72 -8.18
C LEU A 17 -11.43 -4.28 -8.64
N ALA A 18 -12.09 -3.79 -9.69
CA ALA A 18 -11.91 -2.45 -10.25
C ALA A 18 -12.83 -1.41 -9.59
N LYS A 19 -12.87 -1.39 -8.25
CA LYS A 19 -13.71 -0.49 -7.44
C LYS A 19 -12.99 -0.10 -6.13
N ASP A 20 -13.58 0.82 -5.39
CA ASP A 20 -13.21 1.03 -3.99
C ASP A 20 -13.65 -0.17 -3.14
N LEU A 21 -12.72 -0.62 -2.30
CA LEU A 21 -12.83 -1.65 -1.29
C LEU A 21 -12.67 -1.02 0.10
N THR A 22 -13.35 -1.57 1.10
CA THR A 22 -12.99 -1.26 2.50
C THR A 22 -11.63 -1.88 2.85
N PHE A 23 -11.04 -1.44 3.94
CA PHE A 23 -9.81 -2.05 4.48
C PHE A 23 -9.98 -3.55 4.74
N GLU A 24 -11.10 -3.99 5.31
CA GLU A 24 -11.37 -5.40 5.59
C GLU A 24 -11.55 -6.21 4.30
N GLU A 25 -12.21 -5.65 3.29
CA GLU A 25 -12.33 -6.28 1.97
C GLU A 25 -10.96 -6.42 1.32
N TRP A 26 -10.12 -5.38 1.35
CA TRP A 26 -8.74 -5.42 0.87
C TRP A 26 -7.93 -6.50 1.56
N MET A 27 -8.03 -6.61 2.89
CA MET A 27 -7.27 -7.60 3.66
C MET A 27 -7.67 -9.04 3.34
N ARG A 28 -8.94 -9.28 2.95
CA ARG A 28 -9.47 -10.60 2.55
C ARG A 28 -9.05 -11.04 1.15
N LEU A 29 -8.57 -10.13 0.30
CA LEU A 29 -8.07 -10.49 -1.01
C LEU A 29 -6.88 -11.46 -0.91
N THR A 30 -6.81 -12.39 -1.85
CA THR A 30 -5.62 -13.23 -2.09
C THR A 30 -4.45 -12.38 -2.58
N ASP A 31 -3.24 -12.92 -2.51
CA ASP A 31 -2.04 -12.23 -3.01
C ASP A 31 -2.10 -11.94 -4.51
N ASP A 32 -2.74 -12.82 -5.30
CA ASP A 32 -2.92 -12.62 -6.73
C ASP A 32 -3.95 -11.53 -7.04
N GLU A 33 -5.04 -11.44 -6.27
CA GLU A 33 -6.00 -10.35 -6.35
C GLU A 33 -5.37 -9.01 -5.97
N LYS A 34 -4.64 -8.96 -4.84
CA LYS A 34 -3.91 -7.76 -4.43
C LYS A 34 -2.90 -7.33 -5.48
N ARG A 35 -2.15 -8.28 -6.05
CA ARG A 35 -1.20 -8.03 -7.14
C ARG A 35 -1.90 -7.49 -8.38
N TYR A 36 -3.06 -8.04 -8.75
CA TYR A 36 -3.84 -7.56 -9.88
C TYR A 36 -4.31 -6.12 -9.66
N VAL A 37 -4.94 -5.84 -8.51
CA VAL A 37 -5.40 -4.50 -8.15
C VAL A 37 -4.23 -3.51 -8.15
N TYR A 38 -3.16 -3.86 -7.46
CA TYR A 38 -1.99 -3.00 -7.30
C TYR A 38 -1.28 -2.70 -8.63
N LYS A 39 -1.14 -3.67 -9.53
CA LYS A 39 -0.43 -3.49 -10.81
C LYS A 39 -1.29 -2.97 -11.95
N SER A 40 -2.59 -3.30 -11.95
CA SER A 40 -3.47 -3.09 -13.11
C SER A 40 -4.55 -2.05 -12.87
N VAL A 41 -5.05 -1.95 -11.63
CA VAL A 41 -6.17 -1.08 -11.27
C VAL A 41 -5.65 0.24 -10.69
N TRP A 42 -4.73 0.18 -9.73
CA TRP A 42 -4.13 1.35 -9.10
C TRP A 42 -3.03 1.94 -9.99
N ASN A 43 -3.47 2.61 -11.05
CA ASN A 43 -2.61 3.23 -12.05
C ASN A 43 -2.46 4.74 -11.77
N PRO A 44 -1.25 5.31 -11.83
CA PRO A 44 -1.05 6.76 -11.68
C PRO A 44 -1.82 7.62 -12.71
N ARG A 45 -2.21 7.05 -13.87
CA ARG A 45 -3.04 7.72 -14.89
C ARG A 45 -4.53 7.77 -14.50
N ARG A 46 -4.95 6.95 -13.54
CA ARG A 46 -6.33 6.89 -13.00
C ARG A 46 -6.30 6.84 -11.47
N PRO A 47 -5.74 7.88 -10.82
CA PRO A 47 -5.53 7.90 -9.37
C PRO A 47 -6.84 7.97 -8.58
N GLU A 48 -7.98 8.16 -9.23
CA GLU A 48 -9.31 8.11 -8.61
C GLU A 48 -9.73 6.68 -8.24
N ILE A 49 -9.28 5.66 -8.97
CA ILE A 49 -9.72 4.28 -8.72
C ILE A 49 -9.00 3.71 -7.50
N GLY A 50 -9.76 3.29 -6.48
CA GLY A 50 -9.20 2.75 -5.25
C GLY A 50 -8.71 3.84 -4.29
N ALA A 51 -9.05 5.11 -4.54
CA ALA A 51 -8.60 6.23 -3.72
C ALA A 51 -9.10 6.08 -2.28
N ALA A 52 -10.38 5.73 -2.10
CA ALA A 52 -10.96 5.51 -0.77
C ALA A 52 -10.29 4.34 -0.05
N THR A 53 -10.00 3.25 -0.75
CA THR A 53 -9.26 2.10 -0.18
C THR A 53 -7.87 2.51 0.29
N ARG A 54 -7.15 3.29 -0.52
CA ARG A 54 -5.81 3.78 -0.15
C ARG A 54 -5.86 4.72 1.05
N GLU A 55 -6.87 5.58 1.14
CA GLU A 55 -7.08 6.45 2.29
C GLU A 55 -7.38 5.66 3.56
N GLU A 56 -8.24 4.64 3.50
CA GLU A 56 -8.49 3.76 4.63
C GLU A 56 -7.23 3.00 5.06
N ILE A 57 -6.43 2.51 4.10
CA ILE A 57 -5.14 1.89 4.41
C ILE A 57 -4.19 2.89 5.09
N LEU A 58 -4.12 4.14 4.63
CA LEU A 58 -3.29 5.18 5.28
C LEU A 58 -3.78 5.49 6.69
N LYS A 59 -5.10 5.57 6.90
CA LYS A 59 -5.71 5.76 8.23
C LYS A 59 -5.35 4.60 9.16
N LYS A 60 -5.50 3.36 8.71
CA LYS A 60 -5.15 2.17 9.50
C LYS A 60 -3.65 2.07 9.75
N PHE A 61 -2.84 2.45 8.78
CA PHE A 61 -1.40 2.54 8.97
C PHE A 61 -1.08 3.57 10.05
N ARG A 62 -1.66 4.77 9.98
CA ARG A 62 -1.49 5.81 10.99
C ARG A 62 -1.87 5.33 12.40
N GLU A 63 -3.04 4.71 12.55
CA GLU A 63 -3.54 4.14 13.81
C GLU A 63 -2.59 3.07 14.37
N SER A 64 -1.88 2.33 13.50
CA SER A 64 -0.94 1.29 13.91
C SER A 64 0.43 1.81 14.38
N LEU A 65 0.77 3.07 14.10
CA LEU A 65 2.09 3.61 14.40
C LEU A 65 2.21 4.08 15.85
N PRO A 66 3.23 3.63 16.62
CA PRO A 66 3.52 4.13 17.96
C PRO A 66 4.32 5.45 17.87
N VAL A 67 3.82 6.40 17.08
CA VAL A 67 4.43 7.71 16.85
C VAL A 67 3.36 8.78 17.05
N PRO A 68 3.64 9.85 17.81
CA PRO A 68 2.73 10.97 17.98
C PRO A 68 2.42 11.67 16.64
N ASP A 69 1.25 12.29 16.51
CA ASP A 69 0.84 12.97 15.26
C ASP A 69 1.78 14.11 14.91
N GLU A 70 2.21 14.86 15.93
CA GLU A 70 3.14 15.97 15.80
C GLU A 70 4.51 15.56 15.25
N ASP A 71 4.87 14.28 15.33
CA ASP A 71 6.15 13.75 14.82
C ASP A 71 6.05 13.26 13.38
N ILE A 72 4.86 13.20 12.80
CA ILE A 72 4.62 12.85 11.40
C ILE A 72 4.60 14.13 10.57
N ILE A 73 5.63 14.33 9.77
CA ILE A 73 5.75 15.48 8.87
C ILE A 73 4.91 15.26 7.61
N MET A 74 4.89 14.02 7.13
CA MET A 74 4.12 13.64 5.95
C MET A 74 3.73 12.17 6.05
N LEU A 75 2.48 11.89 5.70
CA LEU A 75 1.98 10.55 5.45
C LEU A 75 1.05 10.59 4.24
N ARG A 76 1.38 9.86 3.19
CA ARG A 76 0.55 9.77 1.98
C ARG A 76 0.79 8.48 1.23
N TYR A 77 -0.11 8.15 0.33
CA TYR A 77 0.15 7.18 -0.72
C TYR A 77 0.63 7.92 -1.96
N ASP A 78 1.66 7.42 -2.62
CA ASP A 78 2.18 8.02 -3.85
C ASP A 78 2.75 6.95 -4.79
N TYR A 79 2.94 7.31 -6.05
CA TYR A 79 3.49 6.42 -7.07
C TYR A 79 4.97 6.71 -7.31
N PHE A 80 5.76 5.66 -7.37
CA PHE A 80 7.12 5.67 -7.87
C PHE A 80 7.14 5.24 -9.35
N GLY A 81 7.45 6.20 -10.23
CA GLY A 81 7.45 5.96 -11.67
C GLY A 81 6.07 5.56 -12.21
N ALA A 82 6.05 4.70 -13.22
CA ALA A 82 4.80 4.35 -13.92
C ALA A 82 3.96 3.26 -13.23
N CYS A 83 4.48 2.53 -12.23
CA CYS A 83 3.91 1.21 -11.89
C CYS A 83 3.94 0.78 -10.41
N VAL A 84 4.55 1.55 -9.48
CA VAL A 84 4.76 1.06 -8.10
C VAL A 84 4.23 2.09 -7.11
N GLY A 85 3.09 1.83 -6.47
CA GLY A 85 2.55 2.70 -5.44
C GLY A 85 3.02 2.32 -4.03
N ALA A 86 3.35 3.29 -3.19
CA ALA A 86 3.84 3.03 -1.85
C ALA A 86 3.19 3.95 -0.83
N ILE A 87 3.20 3.52 0.44
CA ILE A 87 2.94 4.41 1.56
C ILE A 87 4.23 5.17 1.84
N HIS A 88 4.17 6.49 1.76
CA HIS A 88 5.27 7.39 2.02
C HIS A 88 5.10 8.05 3.38
N ILE A 89 6.11 7.93 4.24
CA ILE A 89 6.11 8.56 5.57
C ILE A 89 7.42 9.30 5.83
N VAL A 90 7.32 10.50 6.40
CA VAL A 90 8.45 11.31 6.87
C VAL A 90 8.19 11.69 8.31
N LEU A 91 9.18 11.44 9.17
CA LEU A 91 9.10 11.71 10.60
C LEU A 91 10.10 12.79 11.00
N LYS A 92 9.76 13.58 12.03
CA LYS A 92 10.68 14.52 12.69
C LYS A 92 11.92 13.80 13.21
N ASN A 93 11.70 12.69 13.93
CA ASN A 93 12.78 11.84 14.38
C ASN A 93 12.97 10.63 13.43
N PRO A 94 14.03 10.62 12.60
CA PRO A 94 14.28 9.56 11.62
C PRO A 94 14.72 8.24 12.27
N THR A 95 14.91 8.18 13.59
CA THR A 95 15.30 6.94 14.29
C THR A 95 14.12 6.03 14.62
N HIS A 96 12.86 6.54 14.63
CA HIS A 96 11.69 5.70 14.88
C HIS A 96 11.61 4.53 13.90
N LYS A 97 11.45 3.32 14.41
CA LYS A 97 11.27 2.15 13.55
C LYS A 97 9.87 2.19 12.94
N ILE A 98 9.81 1.97 11.63
CA ILE A 98 8.58 1.91 10.85
C ILE A 98 8.65 0.61 10.06
N PRO A 99 7.54 -0.15 9.96
CA PRO A 99 7.53 -1.36 9.16
C PRO A 99 7.83 -1.04 7.70
N SER A 100 8.50 -1.94 6.99
CA SER A 100 8.79 -1.78 5.55
C SER A 100 7.59 -2.10 4.67
N HIS A 101 6.54 -2.72 5.23
CA HIS A 101 5.32 -3.08 4.55
C HIS A 101 4.12 -2.92 5.48
N PHE A 102 2.97 -2.57 4.90
CA PHE A 102 1.69 -2.54 5.61
C PHE A 102 0.56 -2.85 4.64
N ALA A 103 -0.35 -3.75 5.03
CA ALA A 103 -1.48 -4.17 4.19
C ALA A 103 -1.06 -4.54 2.75
N TRP A 104 0.01 -5.33 2.61
CA TRP A 104 0.62 -5.76 1.33
C TRP A 104 1.33 -4.66 0.52
N LEU A 105 1.29 -3.41 0.97
CA LEU A 105 1.95 -2.29 0.30
C LEU A 105 3.34 -2.03 0.88
N PRO A 106 4.32 -1.66 0.04
CA PRO A 106 5.60 -1.17 0.54
C PRO A 106 5.41 0.16 1.28
N VAL A 107 6.18 0.31 2.36
CA VAL A 107 6.26 1.55 3.15
C VAL A 107 7.64 2.14 2.95
N ASN A 108 7.68 3.32 2.36
CA ASN A 108 8.89 4.07 2.11
C ASN A 108 9.05 5.19 3.14
N LYS A 109 10.08 5.05 3.97
CA LYS A 109 10.45 6.06 4.96
C LYS A 109 11.42 7.08 4.37
N GLY A 110 11.02 8.34 4.37
CA GLY A 110 11.87 9.48 4.04
C GLY A 110 12.54 10.10 5.26
N VAL A 111 13.60 10.86 5.00
CA VAL A 111 14.32 11.68 5.99
C VAL A 111 14.42 13.10 5.44
N LEU A 112 14.08 14.10 6.25
CA LEU A 112 14.35 15.49 5.89
C LEU A 112 15.85 15.77 5.94
N LYS A 113 16.38 16.38 4.88
CA LYS A 113 17.74 16.90 4.80
C LYS A 113 17.68 18.34 4.27
N GLY A 114 17.75 19.32 5.18
CA GLY A 114 17.41 20.71 4.86
C GLY A 114 15.96 20.78 4.38
N ASP A 115 15.73 21.46 3.26
CA ASP A 115 14.39 21.65 2.68
C ASP A 115 13.97 20.52 1.72
N ARG A 116 14.73 19.41 1.68
CA ARG A 116 14.47 18.29 0.76
C ARG A 116 14.20 17.00 1.52
N ILE A 117 13.21 16.24 1.03
CA ILE A 117 12.98 14.87 1.50
C ILE A 117 13.92 13.93 0.73
N LYS A 118 14.74 13.18 1.45
CA LYS A 118 15.51 12.06 0.90
C LYS A 118 14.82 10.75 1.24
N TRP A 119 14.39 10.01 0.22
CA TRP A 119 13.80 8.69 0.36
C TRP A 119 14.87 7.62 0.61
N ARG A 120 14.58 6.65 1.46
CA ARG A 120 15.50 5.55 1.81
C ARG A 120 15.17 4.32 0.96
N TRP A 121 15.53 4.34 -0.31
CA TRP A 121 15.41 3.16 -1.17
C TRP A 121 16.73 2.39 -1.25
N SER A 122 16.65 1.08 -1.01
CA SER A 122 17.54 0.06 -1.56
C SER A 122 16.69 -0.74 -2.53
N LEU A 123 17.00 -0.69 -3.83
CA LEU A 123 16.50 -1.66 -4.81
C LEU A 123 17.16 -3.02 -4.55
#